data_AF-A0AB36J2X5-F1
#
_entry.id   AF-A0AB36J2X5-F1
#
_cell.length_a   1.000
_cell.length_b   1.000
_cell.length_c   1.000
_cell.angle_alpha   90.00
_cell.angle_beta   90.00
_cell.angle_gamma   90.00
#
_symmetry.space_group_name_H-M   'P 1'
#
loop_
_entity.id
_entity.type
_entity.pdbx_description
1 polymer ?
#
loop_
_entity_poly.entity_id
_entity_poly.type
_entity_poly.pdbx_seq_one_letter_code
_entity_poly.pdbx_strand_id
1 'polypeptide(L)'
;MFFVNEAHRKNYESLLNFYASSLPSIEYEVACYILALPEVLKRIPEDHSIKLPFDWVHHWEDENDESTKRLSDAIFYMDDPYKHLVFAGMHMYNGEIFRLNSGLSTWNDTHFQVFIQACKIRGKL
;
A
#
# COMPACT_ATOMS: atom_id res chain seq x y z
N MET A 1 -6.69 -12.13 11.38
CA MET A 1 -6.48 -11.03 10.42
C MET A 1 -7.50 -11.16 9.29
N PHE A 2 -8.19 -10.08 8.93
CA PHE A 2 -9.11 -10.08 7.78
C PHE A 2 -8.33 -10.13 6.46
N PHE A 3 -8.77 -10.96 5.53
CA PHE A 3 -8.27 -10.98 4.14
C PHE A 3 -9.47 -11.06 3.20
N VAL A 4 -9.46 -10.25 2.14
CA VAL A 4 -10.54 -10.22 1.14
C VAL A 4 -10.75 -11.56 0.43
N ASN A 5 -9.68 -12.35 0.30
CA ASN A 5 -9.69 -13.71 -0.24
C ASN A 5 -8.38 -14.44 0.09
N GLU A 6 -8.29 -15.70 -0.34
CA GLU A 6 -7.11 -16.56 -0.18
C GLU A 6 -5.84 -15.97 -0.84
N ALA A 7 -5.99 -15.32 -2.01
CA ALA A 7 -4.86 -14.73 -2.73
C ALA A 7 -4.24 -13.58 -1.91
N HIS A 8 -5.08 -12.74 -1.30
CA HIS A 8 -4.59 -11.68 -0.41
C HIS A 8 -3.75 -12.24 0.75
N ARG A 9 -4.18 -13.35 1.38
CA ARG A 9 -3.38 -13.98 2.45
C ARG A 9 -2.03 -14.51 1.93
N LYS A 10 -2.02 -15.25 0.82
CA LYS A 10 -0.80 -15.82 0.25
C LYS A 10 0.18 -14.74 -0.20
N ASN A 11 -0.33 -13.67 -0.81
CA ASN A 11 0.48 -12.51 -1.19
C ASN A 11 1.12 -11.86 0.04
N TYR A 12 0.36 -11.74 1.13
CA TYR A 12 0.85 -11.16 2.38
C TYR A 12 2.00 -11.99 2.97
N GLU A 13 1.81 -13.30 3.08
CA GLU A 13 2.85 -14.23 3.53
C GLU A 13 4.11 -14.13 2.64
N SER A 14 3.93 -14.03 1.31
CA SER A 14 5.06 -13.88 0.38
C SER A 14 5.79 -12.56 0.55
N LEU A 15 5.08 -11.46 0.76
CA LEU A 15 5.68 -10.14 0.95
C LEU A 15 6.40 -10.03 2.30
N LEU A 16 5.88 -10.65 3.36
CA LEU A 16 6.58 -10.74 4.64
C LEU A 16 7.91 -11.49 4.50
N ASN A 17 7.94 -12.58 3.72
CA ASN A 17 9.17 -13.30 3.42
C ASN A 17 10.15 -12.44 2.60
N PHE A 18 9.64 -11.70 1.60
CA PHE A 18 10.45 -10.80 0.78
C PHE A 18 11.10 -9.68 1.62
N TYR A 19 10.35 -9.08 2.54
CA TYR A 19 10.84 -8.02 3.44
C TYR A 19 11.34 -8.53 4.80
N ALA A 20 11.68 -9.82 4.92
CA ALA A 20 12.02 -10.42 6.21
C ALA A 20 13.17 -9.72 6.96
N SER A 21 14.13 -9.15 6.23
CA SER A 21 15.25 -8.38 6.81
C SER A 21 14.83 -7.05 7.45
N SER A 22 13.66 -6.52 7.09
CA SER A 22 13.09 -5.29 7.62
C SER A 22 12.09 -5.54 8.77
N LEU A 23 11.74 -6.81 9.00
CA LEU A 23 10.87 -7.21 10.11
C LEU A 23 11.66 -7.26 11.43
N PRO A 24 11.01 -7.06 12.60
CA PRO A 24 9.56 -6.91 12.82
C PRO A 24 9.08 -5.45 12.79
N SER A 25 9.60 -4.61 11.88
CA SER A 25 9.05 -3.26 11.69
C SER A 25 7.57 -3.34 11.36
N ILE A 26 6.76 -2.68 12.18
CA ILE A 26 5.32 -2.66 12.03
C ILE A 26 4.90 -1.81 10.81
N GLU A 27 5.74 -0.86 10.42
CA GLU A 27 5.63 -0.07 9.20
C GLU A 27 5.74 -0.99 7.98
N TYR A 28 6.72 -1.89 7.94
CA TYR A 28 6.85 -2.88 6.87
C TYR A 28 5.72 -3.91 6.91
N GLU A 29 5.28 -4.34 8.09
CA GLU A 29 4.18 -5.30 8.22
C GLU A 29 2.87 -4.76 7.63
N VAL A 30 2.48 -3.53 7.99
CA VAL A 30 1.26 -2.91 7.42
C VAL A 30 1.41 -2.61 5.93
N ALA A 31 2.60 -2.24 5.47
CA ALA A 31 2.87 -2.06 4.04
C ALA A 31 2.68 -3.37 3.28
N CYS A 32 3.25 -4.48 3.78
CA CYS A 32 3.04 -5.81 3.21
C CYS A 32 1.56 -6.17 3.10
N TYR A 33 0.76 -5.86 4.13
CA TYR A 33 -0.67 -6.15 4.14
C TYR A 33 -1.43 -5.38 3.05
N ILE A 34 -1.17 -4.08 2.89
CA ILE A 34 -1.84 -3.28 1.85
C ILE A 34 -1.39 -3.71 0.44
N LEU A 35 -0.09 -3.91 0.24
CA LEU A 35 0.46 -4.33 -1.06
C LEU A 35 -0.01 -5.73 -1.46
N ALA A 36 -0.37 -6.58 -0.49
CA ALA A 36 -0.83 -7.93 -0.74
C ALA A 36 -2.22 -8.03 -1.39
N LEU A 37 -2.99 -6.94 -1.42
CA LEU A 37 -4.26 -6.89 -2.14
C LEU A 37 -4.03 -7.28 -3.60
N PRO A 38 -4.73 -8.29 -4.16
CA PRO A 38 -4.48 -8.73 -5.54
C PRO A 38 -4.59 -7.60 -6.58
N GLU A 39 -5.54 -6.68 -6.38
CA GLU A 39 -5.75 -5.51 -7.24
C GLU A 39 -4.62 -4.48 -7.17
N VAL A 40 -3.91 -4.41 -6.03
CA VAL A 40 -2.75 -3.54 -5.85
C VAL A 40 -1.49 -4.23 -6.37
N LEU A 41 -1.24 -5.48 -5.94
CA LEU A 41 -0.02 -6.22 -6.27
C LEU A 41 0.19 -6.35 -7.77
N LYS A 42 -0.88 -6.60 -8.54
CA LYS A 42 -0.80 -6.73 -10.01
C LYS A 42 -0.43 -5.45 -10.74
N ARG A 43 -0.44 -4.29 -10.06
CA ARG A 43 -0.06 -2.98 -10.62
C ARG A 43 1.36 -2.58 -10.27
N ILE A 44 1.99 -3.27 -9.31
CA ILE A 44 3.38 -2.99 -8.94
C ILE A 44 4.26 -3.46 -10.10
N PRO A 45 5.13 -2.60 -10.67
CA PRO A 45 6.07 -3.01 -11.70
C PRO A 45 6.93 -4.19 -11.22
N GLU A 46 7.16 -5.17 -12.08
CA GLU A 46 8.05 -6.31 -11.78
C GLU A 46 9.52 -5.90 -11.69
N ASP A 47 9.86 -4.66 -12.04
CA ASP A 47 11.21 -4.15 -12.01
C ASP A 47 11.81 -4.23 -10.60
N HIS A 48 12.95 -4.92 -10.51
CA HIS A 48 13.68 -5.22 -9.28
C HIS A 48 14.39 -4.01 -8.65
N SER A 49 14.13 -2.80 -9.15
CA SER A 49 14.66 -1.55 -8.63
C SER A 49 13.87 -1.02 -7.42
N ILE A 50 12.70 -1.58 -7.11
CA ILE A 50 11.88 -1.21 -5.94
C ILE A 50 12.63 -1.59 -4.65
N LYS A 51 13.13 -0.58 -3.92
CA LYS A 51 13.88 -0.77 -2.67
C LYS A 51 12.97 -0.70 -1.45
N LEU A 52 11.92 0.12 -1.52
CA LEU A 52 10.96 0.35 -0.45
C LEU A 52 9.53 -0.01 -0.92
N PRO A 53 8.64 -0.40 0.01
CA PRO A 53 7.28 -0.88 -0.31
C PRO A 53 6.46 -0.01 -1.28
N PHE A 54 6.66 1.31 -1.27
CA PHE A 54 5.86 2.27 -2.04
C PHE A 54 6.67 3.11 -3.04
N ASP A 55 7.89 2.72 -3.40
CA ASP A 55 8.72 3.47 -4.37
C ASP A 55 8.04 3.60 -5.74
N TRP A 56 7.16 2.66 -6.09
CA TRP A 56 6.42 2.62 -7.36
C TRP A 56 5.23 3.59 -7.43
N VAL A 57 4.85 4.25 -6.33
CA VAL A 57 3.65 5.13 -6.29
C VAL A 57 3.89 6.44 -7.02
N HIS A 58 5.11 6.97 -6.90
CA HIS A 58 5.47 8.26 -7.45
C HIS A 58 6.58 8.13 -8.49
N HIS A 59 6.61 9.07 -9.42
CA HIS A 59 7.77 9.28 -10.28
C HIS A 59 8.20 10.75 -10.19
N TRP A 60 9.48 10.97 -10.44
CA TRP A 60 10.10 12.29 -10.55
C TRP A 60 10.60 12.46 -11.98
N GLU A 61 10.36 13.64 -12.56
CA GLU A 61 11.04 14.01 -13.81
C GLU A 61 12.47 14.46 -13.50
N ASP A 62 12.67 15.11 -12.35
CA ASP A 62 13.98 15.40 -11.74
C ASP A 62 13.93 15.04 -10.25
N GLU A 63 14.76 14.06 -9.83
CA GLU A 63 14.82 13.59 -8.43
C GLU A 63 15.23 14.69 -7.43
N ASN A 64 15.84 15.79 -7.90
CA ASN A 64 16.26 16.91 -7.05
C ASN A 64 15.18 18.01 -6.94
N ASP A 65 14.07 17.90 -7.68
CA ASP A 65 12.98 18.87 -7.66
C ASP A 65 11.65 18.20 -7.28
N GLU A 66 11.26 18.37 -6.02
CA GLU A 66 10.02 17.81 -5.46
C GLU A 66 8.76 18.31 -6.18
N SER A 67 8.81 19.47 -6.85
CA SER A 67 7.67 19.99 -7.63
C SER A 67 7.37 19.15 -8.87
N THR A 68 8.33 18.33 -9.31
CA THR A 68 8.19 17.36 -10.41
C THR A 68 7.63 16.02 -9.96
N LYS A 69 7.42 15.81 -8.65
CA LYS A 69 6.80 14.59 -8.12
C LYS A 69 5.38 14.45 -8.68
N ARG A 70 5.09 13.31 -9.30
CA ARG A 70 3.79 12.96 -9.88
C ARG A 70 3.40 11.54 -9.47
N LEU A 71 2.14 11.18 -9.67
CA LEU A 71 1.68 9.81 -9.50
C LEU A 71 2.14 8.98 -10.70
N SER A 72 2.61 7.76 -10.45
CA SER A 72 2.91 6.81 -11.51
C SER A 72 1.65 6.37 -12.25
N ASP A 73 1.82 5.86 -13.48
CA ASP A 73 0.72 5.28 -14.27
C ASP A 73 0.01 4.14 -13.52
N ALA A 74 0.77 3.35 -12.74
CA ALA A 74 0.24 2.27 -11.90
C ALA A 74 -0.85 2.76 -10.95
N ILE A 75 -0.65 3.95 -10.35
CA ILE A 75 -1.60 4.61 -9.47
C ILE A 75 -2.65 5.40 -10.26
N PHE A 76 -2.25 6.13 -11.29
CA PHE A 76 -3.16 6.98 -12.08
C PHE A 76 -4.35 6.18 -12.61
N TYR A 77 -4.08 4.99 -13.17
CA TYR A 77 -5.11 4.09 -13.71
C TYR A 77 -5.69 3.11 -12.68
N MET A 78 -5.38 3.26 -11.38
CA MET A 78 -5.95 2.41 -10.32
C MET A 78 -7.33 2.92 -9.92
N ASP A 79 -8.26 1.99 -9.70
CA ASP A 79 -9.60 2.31 -9.19
C ASP A 79 -9.48 3.00 -7.81
N ASP A 80 -10.29 4.05 -7.63
CA ASP A 80 -10.16 4.95 -6.47
C ASP A 80 -10.23 4.25 -5.09
N PRO A 81 -11.09 3.23 -4.85
CA PRO A 81 -11.08 2.52 -3.59
C PRO A 81 -9.71 1.91 -3.22
N TYR A 82 -9.03 1.28 -4.19
CA TYR A 82 -7.71 0.68 -3.98
C TYR A 82 -6.62 1.74 -3.91
N LYS A 83 -6.71 2.79 -4.74
CA LYS A 83 -5.80 3.94 -4.70
C LYS A 83 -5.77 4.58 -3.32
N HIS A 84 -6.94 4.77 -2.70
CA HIS A 84 -7.03 5.32 -1.36
C HIS A 84 -6.55 4.35 -0.26
N LEU A 85 -6.67 3.03 -0.45
CA LEU A 85 -6.03 2.05 0.44
C LEU A 85 -4.50 2.11 0.33
N VAL A 86 -3.94 2.29 -0.87
CA VAL A 86 -2.49 2.48 -1.06
C VAL A 86 -2.02 3.74 -0.35
N PHE A 87 -2.69 4.88 -0.52
CA PHE A 87 -2.32 6.11 0.19
C PHE A 87 -2.45 5.97 1.71
N ALA A 88 -3.46 5.26 2.21
CA ALA A 88 -3.55 4.94 3.64
C ALA A 88 -2.38 4.06 4.10
N GLY A 89 -1.99 3.05 3.30
CA GLY A 89 -0.83 2.21 3.56
C GLY A 89 0.49 2.98 3.62
N MET A 90 0.71 3.89 2.67
CA MET A 90 1.86 4.80 2.68
C MET A 90 1.88 5.66 3.93
N HIS A 91 0.74 6.28 4.28
CA HIS A 91 0.62 7.07 5.50
C HIS A 91 1.01 6.26 6.74
N MET A 92 0.59 5.01 6.85
CA MET A 92 0.95 4.13 7.97
C MET A 92 2.42 3.70 7.95
N TYR A 93 3.04 3.59 6.77
CA TYR A 93 4.43 3.20 6.56
C TYR A 93 5.42 4.34 6.86
N ASN A 94 5.27 5.50 6.21
CA ASN A 94 6.24 6.59 6.27
C ASN A 94 5.63 7.98 6.56
N GLY A 95 4.34 8.07 6.86
CA GLY A 95 3.69 9.32 7.25
C GLY A 95 3.23 10.21 6.10
N GLU A 96 3.31 9.74 4.84
CA GLU A 96 2.77 10.46 3.67
C GLU A 96 1.30 10.88 3.86
N ILE A 97 0.88 11.98 3.21
CA ILE A 97 -0.44 12.57 3.46
C ILE A 97 -1.56 11.64 2.96
N PHE A 98 -2.50 11.31 3.85
CA PHE A 98 -3.72 10.57 3.52
C PHE A 98 -4.97 11.36 3.91
N ARG A 99 -5.93 11.46 2.97
CA ARG A 99 -7.24 12.08 3.20
C ARG A 99 -8.29 11.02 3.48
N LEU A 100 -8.62 10.81 4.76
CA LEU A 100 -9.58 9.79 5.19
C LEU A 100 -10.95 9.94 4.51
N ASN A 101 -11.43 11.17 4.30
CA ASN A 101 -12.70 11.41 3.64
C ASN A 101 -12.73 10.88 2.19
N SER A 102 -11.60 10.90 1.48
CA SER A 102 -11.50 10.31 0.13
C SER A 102 -11.71 8.80 0.18
N GLY A 103 -11.08 8.11 1.14
CA GLY A 103 -11.33 6.70 1.39
C GLY A 103 -12.79 6.42 1.75
N LEU A 104 -13.34 7.12 2.76
CA LEU A 104 -14.71 6.91 3.23
C LEU A 104 -15.78 7.16 2.15
N SER A 105 -15.50 8.04 1.18
CA SER A 105 -16.42 8.32 0.08
C SER A 105 -16.44 7.25 -1.03
N THR A 106 -15.46 6.36 -1.05
CA THR A 106 -15.28 5.36 -2.13
C THR A 106 -15.29 3.91 -1.64
N TRP A 107 -14.99 3.69 -0.36
CA TRP A 107 -14.92 2.35 0.23
C TRP A 107 -16.29 1.76 0.51
N ASN A 108 -16.51 0.54 0.01
CA ASN A 108 -17.55 -0.35 0.51
C ASN A 108 -17.06 -1.13 1.76
N ASP A 109 -17.92 -1.99 2.32
CA ASP A 109 -17.63 -2.79 3.51
C ASP A 109 -16.31 -3.55 3.44
N THR A 110 -16.01 -4.17 2.29
CA THR A 110 -14.77 -4.93 2.09
C THR A 110 -13.55 -4.02 2.18
N HIS A 111 -13.54 -2.88 1.48
CA HIS A 111 -12.42 -1.93 1.53
C HIS A 111 -12.26 -1.35 2.93
N PHE A 112 -13.37 -1.02 3.60
CA PHE A 112 -13.33 -0.52 4.97
C PHE A 112 -12.76 -1.55 5.94
N GLN A 113 -13.11 -2.84 5.81
CA GLN A 113 -12.51 -3.90 6.63
C GLN A 113 -11.00 -4.06 6.38
N VAL A 114 -10.52 -3.89 5.15
CA VAL A 114 -9.08 -3.85 4.86
C VAL A 114 -8.43 -2.67 5.60
N PHE A 115 -9.00 -1.47 5.48
CA PHE A 115 -8.48 -0.29 6.19
C PHE A 115 -8.42 -0.50 7.71
N ILE A 116 -9.50 -1.02 8.31
CA ILE A 116 -9.54 -1.32 9.75
C ILE A 116 -8.50 -2.37 10.13
N GLN A 117 -8.32 -3.42 9.32
CA GLN A 117 -7.30 -4.43 9.59
C GLN A 117 -5.88 -3.85 9.48
N ALA A 118 -5.63 -2.95 8.53
CA ALA A 118 -4.36 -2.24 8.44
C ALA A 118 -4.11 -1.35 9.67
N CYS A 119 -5.13 -0.63 10.15
CA CYS A 119 -5.05 0.12 11.41
C CYS A 119 -4.73 -0.78 12.62
N LYS A 120 -5.34 -1.97 12.70
CA LYS A 120 -5.06 -2.94 13.77
C LYS A 120 -3.61 -3.42 13.74
N ILE A 121 -3.09 -3.75 12.56
CA ILE A 121 -1.67 -4.11 12.39
C ILE A 121 -0.82 -2.94 12.87
N ARG A 122 -0.99 -1.74 12.29
CA ARG A 122 -0.18 -0.57 12.62
C ARG A 122 -0.21 -0.20 14.10
N GLY A 123 -1.39 -0.28 14.71
CA GLY A 123 -1.63 0.01 16.12
C GLY A 123 -1.27 -1.13 17.08
N LYS A 124 -0.88 -2.31 16.57
CA LYS A 124 -0.64 -3.53 17.34
C LYS A 124 -1.85 -3.93 18.21
N LEU A 125 -3.05 -3.91 17.61
CA LEU A 125 -4.37 -4.17 18.22
C LEU A 125 -4.98 -5.51 17.80
#